data_AF-A0A7C8IPU9-F1
#
_entry.id   AF-A0A7C8IPU9-F1
#
_cell.length_a   1.000
_cell.length_b   1.000
_cell.length_c   1.000
_cell.angle_alpha   90.00
_cell.angle_beta   90.00
_cell.angle_gamma   90.00
#
_symmetry.space_group_name_H-M   'P 1'
#
loop_
_entity.id
_entity.type
_entity.pdbx_description
1 polymer ?
#
loop_
_entity_poly.entity_id
_entity_poly.type
_entity_poly.pdbx_seq_one_letter_code
_entity_poly.pdbx_strand_id
1 'polypeptide(L)'
;MSLDPYEVLNVSSDADTPIIERAFRELSLKMHPDKANALTIPSDRVETQQEREAREEQNHERFVKIVEARETLIDPQKRKQYDLERAKNRSSDKASKPSEPEKPNKSEEPNKPEYPSQPGGSSNYSEFKNPSSFKDSSGFKEPRPYERRNKDNSPQKSNIPPPRAGRRLDIELAHSSHANNTDRLITEFEEMLSALQGTVRLLPTAPGYSDYLAVISSLNRVITATREIANRIRETRDFHLGNLSSASASEAYRAAISDAGTHRVKMQRLIRDLQSKLGFPIKTRYSALLTSFTRLRLADNR
;
A
#
# COMPACT_ATOMS: atom_id res chain seq x y z
N MET A 1 26.20 3.86 9.26
CA MET A 1 26.13 4.79 10.42
C MET A 1 24.69 4.79 10.89
N SER A 2 24.42 4.26 12.09
CA SER A 2 23.07 4.33 12.67
C SER A 2 22.86 5.76 13.18
N LEU A 3 21.79 6.42 12.74
CA LEU A 3 21.45 7.77 13.17
C LEU A 3 20.82 7.73 14.55
N ASP A 4 21.07 8.74 15.37
CA ASP A 4 20.48 8.84 16.71
C ASP A 4 18.95 9.08 16.57
N PRO A 5 18.06 8.19 17.09
CA PRO A 5 16.62 8.34 17.07
C PRO A 5 16.12 9.69 17.61
N TYR A 6 16.81 10.25 18.61
CA TYR A 6 16.46 11.54 19.18
C TYR A 6 16.72 12.68 18.18
N GLU A 7 17.82 12.59 17.42
CA GLU A 7 18.17 13.57 16.38
C GLU A 7 17.25 13.44 15.16
N VAL A 8 16.89 12.21 14.77
CA VAL A 8 15.97 11.95 13.64
C VAL A 8 14.61 12.59 13.86
N LEU A 9 14.09 12.53 15.09
CA LEU A 9 12.82 13.15 15.46
C LEU A 9 12.97 14.61 15.93
N ASN A 10 14.21 15.10 16.02
CA ASN A 10 14.56 16.43 16.52
C ASN A 10 13.97 16.72 17.91
N VAL A 11 14.10 15.74 18.82
CA VAL A 11 13.61 15.80 20.20
C VAL A 11 14.78 15.66 21.19
N SER A 12 14.59 16.20 22.40
CA SER A 12 15.57 16.01 23.48
C SER A 12 15.65 14.55 23.92
N SER A 13 16.81 14.11 24.43
CA SER A 13 16.96 12.78 25.05
C SER A 13 16.03 12.57 26.24
N ASP A 14 15.64 13.66 26.90
CA ASP A 14 14.79 13.65 28.10
C ASP A 14 13.30 13.87 27.75
N ALA A 15 12.94 13.84 26.46
CA ALA A 15 11.57 14.08 26.03
C ALA A 15 10.60 12.97 26.50
N ASP A 16 9.42 13.38 26.93
CA ASP A 16 8.32 12.49 27.26
C ASP A 16 7.66 11.88 26.00
N THR A 17 7.00 10.74 26.17
CA THR A 17 6.28 10.05 25.09
C THR A 17 5.29 10.93 24.30
N PRO A 18 4.43 11.80 24.91
CA PRO A 18 3.56 12.68 24.13
C PRO A 18 4.30 13.69 23.26
N ILE A 19 5.49 14.14 23.68
CA ILE A 19 6.33 15.06 22.90
C ILE A 19 6.90 14.34 21.69
N ILE A 20 7.36 13.10 21.87
CA ILE A 20 7.86 12.24 20.80
C ILE A 20 6.76 11.95 19.77
N GLU A 21 5.53 11.65 20.21
CA GLU A 21 4.40 11.41 19.32
C GLU A 21 4.00 12.65 18.52
N ARG A 22 4.01 13.83 19.17
CA ARG A 22 3.72 15.09 18.51
C ARG A 22 4.77 15.42 17.45
N ALA A 23 6.05 15.32 17.81
CA ALA A 23 7.16 15.56 16.89
C ALA A 23 7.10 14.61 15.69
N PHE A 24 6.87 13.32 15.93
CA PHE A 24 6.66 12.34 14.86
C PHE A 24 5.50 12.74 13.95
N ARG A 25 4.34 13.10 14.50
CA ARG A 25 3.17 13.48 13.68
C ARG A 25 3.46 14.68 12.79
N GLU A 26 4.12 15.71 13.32
CA GLU A 26 4.52 16.90 12.56
C GLU A 26 5.54 16.56 11.46
N LEU A 27 6.54 15.74 11.79
CA LEU A 27 7.60 15.32 10.87
C LEU A 27 7.06 14.39 9.76
N SER A 28 6.20 13.42 10.10
CA SER A 28 5.56 12.51 9.15
C SER A 28 4.67 13.26 8.17
N LEU A 29 3.94 14.29 8.60
CA LEU A 29 3.11 15.10 7.69
C LEU A 29 3.94 15.91 6.70
N LYS A 30 5.17 16.28 7.08
CA LYS A 30 6.12 17.02 6.24
C LYS A 30 6.90 16.11 5.29
N MET A 31 7.33 14.95 5.79
CA MET A 31 8.23 14.02 5.11
C MET A 31 7.52 12.78 4.54
N HIS A 32 6.18 12.75 4.52
CA HIS A 32 5.44 11.65 3.91
C HIS A 32 5.88 11.45 2.45
N PRO A 33 6.13 10.21 1.98
CA PRO A 33 6.67 9.97 0.64
C PRO A 33 5.84 10.65 -0.46
N ASP A 34 4.50 10.65 -0.34
CA ASP A 34 3.59 11.32 -1.28
C ASP A 34 3.86 12.83 -1.43
N LYS A 35 4.16 13.54 -0.33
CA LYS A 35 4.45 14.99 -0.35
C LYS A 35 5.91 15.28 -0.64
N ALA A 36 6.83 14.49 -0.07
CA ALA A 36 8.25 14.65 -0.27
C ALA A 36 8.62 14.43 -1.75
N ASN A 37 8.00 13.44 -2.40
CA ASN A 37 8.20 13.17 -3.82
C ASN A 37 7.62 14.29 -4.70
N ALA A 38 6.62 15.04 -4.25
CA ALA A 38 6.11 16.20 -4.99
C ALA A 38 7.03 17.43 -4.85
N LEU A 39 7.68 17.60 -3.69
CA LEU A 39 8.53 18.76 -3.38
C LEU A 39 9.94 18.65 -3.98
N THR A 40 10.47 17.44 -4.15
CA THR A 40 11.84 17.23 -4.65
C THR A 40 11.94 17.10 -6.17
N ILE A 41 10.84 17.34 -6.91
CA ILE A 41 10.85 17.29 -8.38
C ILE A 41 11.70 18.46 -8.91
N PRO A 42 12.69 18.20 -9.78
CA PRO A 42 13.47 19.27 -10.41
C PRO A 42 12.56 20.20 -11.21
N SER A 43 12.71 21.51 -11.03
CA SER A 43 11.91 22.52 -11.76
C SER A 43 12.18 22.50 -13.27
N ASP A 44 13.37 22.07 -13.66
CA ASP A 44 13.76 21.85 -15.04
C ASP A 44 13.31 20.44 -15.43
N ARG A 45 12.12 20.35 -16.05
CA ARG A 45 11.27 19.14 -16.18
C ARG A 45 11.81 17.95 -16.99
N VAL A 46 13.10 17.65 -16.97
CA VAL A 46 13.67 16.44 -17.57
C VAL A 46 14.35 15.63 -16.46
N GLU A 47 13.54 14.83 -15.77
CA GLU A 47 14.03 13.81 -14.82
C GLU A 47 14.03 12.46 -15.55
N THR A 48 15.16 11.77 -15.56
CA THR A 48 15.23 10.39 -16.07
C THR A 48 14.52 9.44 -15.12
N GLN A 49 14.07 8.29 -15.62
CA GLN A 49 13.39 7.29 -14.80
C GLN A 49 14.25 6.83 -13.61
N GLN A 50 15.57 6.69 -13.80
CA GLN A 50 16.51 6.31 -12.75
C GLN A 50 16.65 7.38 -11.65
N GLU A 51 16.68 8.66 -12.02
CA GLU A 51 16.75 9.77 -11.04
C GLU A 51 15.47 9.85 -10.21
N ARG A 52 14.31 9.61 -10.86
CA ARG A 52 13.03 9.53 -10.17
C ARG A 52 13.03 8.41 -9.13
N GLU A 53 13.41 7.21 -9.55
CA GLU A 53 13.45 6.04 -8.66
C GLU A 53 14.41 6.27 -7.48
N ALA A 54 15.62 6.77 -7.75
CA ALA A 54 16.59 7.09 -6.70
C ALA A 54 16.06 8.14 -5.70
N ARG A 55 15.33 9.14 -6.18
CA ARG A 55 14.72 10.18 -5.33
C ARG A 55 13.59 9.64 -4.47
N GLU A 56 12.72 8.81 -5.06
CA GLU A 56 11.63 8.15 -4.35
C GLU A 56 12.17 7.20 -3.28
N GLU A 57 13.22 6.44 -3.60
CA GLU A 57 13.92 5.55 -2.67
C GLU A 57 14.54 6.35 -1.51
N GLN A 58 15.26 7.44 -1.79
CA GLN A 58 15.83 8.30 -0.74
C GLN A 58 14.76 8.89 0.19
N ASN A 59 13.63 9.33 -0.37
CA ASN A 59 12.52 9.85 0.43
C ASN A 59 11.87 8.75 1.27
N HIS A 60 11.73 7.55 0.71
CA HIS A 60 11.24 6.38 1.43
C HIS A 60 12.17 5.99 2.58
N GLU A 61 13.48 5.87 2.34
CA GLU A 61 14.48 5.55 3.38
C GLU A 61 14.47 6.56 4.53
N ARG A 62 14.34 7.86 4.21
CA ARG A 62 14.23 8.90 5.23
C ARG A 62 12.99 8.70 6.09
N PHE A 63 11.86 8.36 5.47
CA PHE A 63 10.62 8.10 6.20
C PHE A 63 10.72 6.84 7.07
N VAL A 64 11.32 5.77 6.57
CA VAL A 64 11.55 4.53 7.35
C VAL A 64 12.35 4.83 8.62
N LYS A 65 13.42 5.62 8.54
CA LYS A 65 14.21 6.04 9.70
C LYS A 65 13.40 6.80 10.75
N ILE A 66 12.46 7.64 10.30
CA ILE A 66 11.56 8.39 11.19
C ILE A 66 10.62 7.44 11.95
N VAL A 67 10.08 6.42 11.26
CA VAL A 67 9.23 5.39 11.86
C VAL A 67 10.01 4.56 12.86
N GLU A 68 11.20 4.09 12.49
CA GLU A 68 12.08 3.28 13.35
C GLU A 68 12.50 4.04 14.61
N ALA A 69 12.82 5.33 14.48
CA ALA A 69 13.13 6.19 15.61
C ALA A 69 11.95 6.28 16.59
N ARG A 70 10.73 6.49 16.08
CA ARG A 70 9.52 6.54 16.90
C ARG A 70 9.27 5.21 17.61
N GLU A 71 9.37 4.08 16.90
CA GLU A 71 9.13 2.76 17.48
C GLU A 71 10.11 2.43 18.61
N THR A 72 11.37 2.86 18.45
CA THR A 72 12.40 2.69 19.48
C THR A 72 12.13 3.57 20.71
N LEU A 73 11.69 4.82 20.52
CA LEU A 73 11.51 5.78 21.60
C LEU A 73 10.15 5.67 22.34
N ILE A 74 9.11 5.14 21.70
CA ILE A 74 7.80 4.93 22.34
C ILE A 74 7.82 3.73 23.28
N ASP A 75 8.49 2.64 22.89
CA ASP A 75 8.58 1.45 23.72
C ASP A 75 9.61 1.67 24.85
N PRO A 76 9.19 1.68 26.13
CA PRO A 76 10.10 1.92 27.24
C PRO A 76 11.24 0.90 27.32
N GLN A 77 11.01 -0.35 26.90
CA GLN A 77 12.03 -1.38 26.92
C GLN A 77 13.07 -1.15 25.82
N LYS A 78 12.62 -0.85 24.59
CA LYS A 78 13.52 -0.54 23.47
C LYS A 78 14.30 0.75 23.72
N ARG A 79 13.64 1.80 24.22
CA ARG A 79 14.30 3.07 24.58
C ARG A 79 15.40 2.86 25.60
N LYS A 80 15.12 2.10 26.66
CA LYS A 80 16.12 1.78 27.69
C LYS A 80 17.30 0.97 27.12
N GLN A 81 17.04 -0.02 26.26
CA GLN A 81 18.09 -0.79 25.61
C GLN A 81 18.97 0.11 24.72
N TYR A 82 18.35 0.96 23.91
CA TYR A 82 19.03 1.93 23.08
C TYR A 82 19.89 2.90 23.91
N ASP A 83 19.34 3.46 24.98
CA ASP A 83 20.06 4.39 25.87
C ASP A 83 21.27 3.71 26.54
N LEU A 84 21.15 2.43 26.92
CA LEU A 84 22.26 1.64 27.47
C LEU A 84 23.37 1.40 26.42
N GLU A 85 23.00 1.05 25.19
CA GLU A 85 23.96 0.87 24.09
C GLU A 85 24.66 2.18 23.72
N ARG A 86 23.90 3.27 23.66
CA ARG A 86 24.41 4.63 23.42
C ARG A 86 25.40 5.05 24.49
N ALA A 87 25.14 4.74 25.76
CA ALA A 87 26.05 5.02 26.87
C ALA A 87 27.35 4.18 26.78
N LYS A 88 27.24 2.89 26.43
CA LYS A 88 28.40 2.01 26.23
C LYS A 88 29.31 2.52 25.11
N ASN A 89 28.74 2.89 23.96
CA ASN A 89 29.51 3.40 22.82
C ASN A 89 30.21 4.73 23.15
N ARG A 90 29.56 5.62 23.91
CA ARG A 90 30.20 6.86 24.40
C ARG A 90 31.33 6.62 25.39
N SER A 91 31.30 5.50 26.11
CA SER A 91 32.35 5.13 27.07
C SER A 91 33.58 4.49 26.42
N SER A 92 33.41 3.77 25.30
CA SER A 92 34.54 3.20 24.54
C SER A 92 35.39 4.28 23.86
N ASP A 93 34.79 5.40 23.44
CA ASP A 93 35.52 6.52 22.84
C ASP A 93 36.33 7.34 23.86
N LYS A 94 35.96 7.26 25.14
CA LYS A 94 36.68 7.94 26.24
C LYS A 94 37.90 7.17 26.76
N ALA A 95 38.06 5.89 26.43
CA ALA A 95 39.20 5.07 26.87
C ALA A 95 40.50 5.32 26.08
N SER A 96 40.47 6.14 25.02
CA SER A 96 41.59 6.36 24.10
C SER A 96 42.36 7.68 24.33
N LYS A 97 42.08 8.44 25.39
CA LYS A 97 42.86 9.64 25.75
C LYS A 97 43.37 9.52 27.19
N PRO A 98 44.70 9.55 27.45
CA PRO A 98 45.23 9.64 28.79
C PRO A 98 44.78 10.97 29.42
N SER A 99 43.93 10.89 30.43
CA SER A 99 43.53 12.04 31.24
C SER A 99 44.65 12.41 32.21
N GLU A 100 45.28 13.55 31.96
CA GLU A 100 46.07 14.31 32.91
C GLU A 100 45.18 14.69 34.13
N PRO A 101 45.67 14.60 35.39
CA PRO A 101 44.81 14.73 36.56
C PRO A 101 44.53 16.19 36.91
N GLU A 102 43.31 16.65 36.64
CA GLU A 102 42.80 17.91 37.20
C GLU A 102 42.23 17.73 38.61
N LYS A 103 42.57 18.71 39.45
CA LYS A 103 42.41 18.79 40.90
C LYS A 103 40.95 18.90 41.35
N PRO A 104 40.64 18.55 42.62
CA PRO A 104 39.32 18.70 43.18
C PRO A 104 39.08 20.16 43.56
N ASN A 105 37.90 20.69 43.25
CA ASN A 105 37.42 21.90 43.90
C ASN A 105 35.99 21.73 44.42
N LYS A 106 35.80 22.44 45.53
CA LYS A 106 34.88 22.23 46.64
C LYS A 106 33.64 23.13 46.45
N SER A 107 32.49 22.63 46.92
CA SER A 107 31.31 23.35 47.45
C SER A 107 30.69 24.48 46.63
N GLU A 108 29.40 24.35 46.30
CA GLU A 108 28.30 25.18 46.90
C GLU A 108 26.93 24.82 46.28
N GLU A 109 26.02 24.34 47.12
CA GLU A 109 24.55 24.47 47.00
C GLU A 109 24.15 25.89 47.46
N PRO A 110 22.89 26.37 47.32
CA PRO A 110 21.77 25.94 46.47
C PRO A 110 21.11 27.15 45.74
N ASN A 111 20.30 26.90 44.71
CA ASN A 111 19.22 27.85 44.37
C ASN A 111 18.06 27.14 43.66
N LYS A 112 16.96 26.97 44.42
CA LYS A 112 15.62 26.62 43.92
C LYS A 112 14.97 27.86 43.31
N PRO A 113 14.28 27.75 42.17
CA PRO A 113 13.17 28.64 41.86
C PRO A 113 11.85 28.04 42.37
N GLU A 114 11.14 28.82 43.18
CA GLU A 114 9.75 28.61 43.57
C GLU A 114 8.83 28.62 42.34
N TYR A 115 7.94 27.63 42.27
CA TYR A 115 6.78 27.66 41.38
C TYR A 115 5.66 28.52 41.97
N PRO A 116 5.08 29.47 41.22
CA PRO A 116 3.83 30.09 41.63
C PRO A 116 2.67 29.10 41.41
N SER A 117 2.15 28.59 42.52
CA SER A 117 0.84 27.91 42.58
C SER A 117 -0.27 28.94 42.45
N GLN A 118 -1.19 28.75 41.50
CA GLN A 118 -2.51 29.35 41.52
C GLN A 118 -3.55 28.47 40.78
N PRO A 119 -4.85 28.63 41.08
CA PRO A 119 -5.69 27.52 41.51
C PRO A 119 -6.83 27.16 40.54
N GLY A 120 -7.40 25.97 40.75
CA GLY A 120 -8.86 25.75 40.65
C GLY A 120 -9.49 25.75 39.26
N GLY A 121 -9.62 24.58 38.66
CA GLY A 121 -10.45 24.33 37.48
C GLY A 121 -11.09 22.95 37.53
N SER A 122 -12.19 22.87 38.27
CA SER A 122 -13.10 21.73 38.39
C SER A 122 -13.81 21.39 37.07
N SER A 123 -14.26 20.14 36.93
CA SER A 123 -15.39 19.70 36.07
C SER A 123 -15.07 19.55 34.57
N ASN A 124 -15.32 18.46 33.83
CA ASN A 124 -16.23 17.32 33.94
C ASN A 124 -15.66 16.14 33.12
N TYR A 125 -15.54 14.95 33.71
CA TYR A 125 -15.40 13.69 32.95
C TYR A 125 -16.79 13.08 32.79
N SER A 126 -17.42 13.29 31.63
CA SER A 126 -18.63 12.58 31.25
C SER A 126 -18.28 11.15 30.78
N GLU A 127 -18.20 10.25 31.74
CA GLU A 127 -18.95 9.00 31.80
C GLU A 127 -19.62 8.54 30.48
N PHE A 128 -18.87 7.86 29.61
CA PHE A 128 -19.45 7.05 28.55
C PHE A 128 -19.69 5.63 29.07
N LYS A 129 -20.98 5.38 29.31
CA LYS A 129 -21.58 4.10 29.66
C LYS A 129 -21.26 3.04 28.62
N ASN A 130 -20.73 1.92 29.10
CA ASN A 130 -20.85 0.61 28.48
C ASN A 130 -22.34 0.23 28.32
N PRO A 131 -22.72 -0.39 27.19
CA PRO A 131 -23.76 -1.39 27.23
C PRO A 131 -23.16 -2.76 26.88
N SER A 132 -23.01 -3.60 27.91
CA SER A 132 -23.11 -5.03 27.75
C SER A 132 -24.59 -5.38 27.55
N SER A 133 -24.94 -6.02 26.43
CA SER A 133 -26.06 -6.96 26.31
C SER A 133 -26.24 -7.33 24.83
N PHE A 134 -25.62 -8.43 24.42
CA PHE A 134 -26.21 -9.27 23.39
C PHE A 134 -25.85 -10.73 23.69
N LYS A 135 -26.73 -11.36 24.47
CA LYS A 135 -26.84 -12.81 24.56
C LYS A 135 -27.79 -13.30 23.46
N ASP A 136 -27.63 -14.57 23.15
CA ASP A 136 -28.50 -15.43 22.35
C ASP A 136 -28.30 -15.33 20.82
N SER A 137 -28.23 -16.40 20.06
CA SER A 137 -28.31 -17.83 20.34
C SER A 137 -28.02 -18.59 19.03
N SER A 138 -27.58 -19.83 19.19
CA SER A 138 -27.87 -20.98 18.30
C SER A 138 -27.22 -21.05 16.91
N GLY A 139 -26.46 -22.14 16.71
CA GLY A 139 -26.59 -22.91 15.48
C GLY A 139 -25.43 -22.86 14.49
N PHE A 140 -24.22 -23.27 14.88
CA PHE A 140 -23.26 -23.78 13.90
C PHE A 140 -22.91 -25.24 14.20
N LYS A 141 -23.46 -26.11 13.35
CA LYS A 141 -23.23 -27.56 13.34
C LYS A 141 -21.77 -27.85 13.02
N GLU A 142 -21.15 -28.67 13.86
CA GLU A 142 -19.88 -29.32 13.55
C GLU A 142 -19.98 -30.10 12.23
N PRO A 143 -19.02 -29.96 11.30
CA PRO A 143 -18.90 -30.89 10.19
C PRO A 143 -18.36 -32.23 10.70
N ARG A 144 -19.08 -33.30 10.35
CA ARG A 144 -18.76 -34.70 10.66
C ARG A 144 -17.35 -35.06 10.16
N PRO A 145 -16.62 -35.94 10.86
CA PRO A 145 -15.36 -36.46 10.39
C PRO A 145 -15.61 -37.33 9.16
N TYR A 146 -15.01 -36.96 8.03
CA TYR A 146 -15.01 -37.80 6.83
C TYR A 146 -14.16 -39.04 7.11
N GLU A 147 -14.79 -40.20 6.99
CA GLU A 147 -14.13 -41.50 7.05
C GLU A 147 -13.06 -41.59 5.96
N ARG A 148 -11.80 -41.78 6.40
CA ARG A 148 -10.71 -42.21 5.53
C ARG A 148 -11.04 -43.60 4.98
N ARG A 149 -11.56 -43.64 3.77
CA ARG A 149 -11.63 -44.87 2.97
C ARG A 149 -10.23 -45.14 2.39
N ASN A 150 -9.43 -45.91 3.12
CA ASN A 150 -8.24 -46.57 2.56
C ASN A 150 -8.70 -47.49 1.44
N LYS A 151 -8.43 -47.11 0.19
CA LYS A 151 -8.38 -48.04 -0.93
C LYS A 151 -6.91 -48.26 -1.26
N ASP A 152 -6.49 -49.48 -1.03
CA ASP A 152 -5.26 -50.06 -1.54
C ASP A 152 -5.17 -49.82 -3.05
N ASN A 153 -4.30 -48.90 -3.46
CA ASN A 153 -3.83 -48.79 -4.83
C ASN A 153 -2.34 -49.10 -4.82
N SER A 154 -2.03 -50.34 -5.18
CA SER A 154 -0.69 -50.79 -5.52
C SER A 154 -0.10 -49.91 -6.64
N PRO A 155 1.20 -49.59 -6.62
CA PRO A 155 1.83 -48.77 -7.65
C PRO A 155 1.97 -49.59 -8.94
N GLN A 156 1.04 -49.42 -9.88
CA GLN A 156 1.33 -49.74 -11.28
C GLN A 156 2.34 -48.71 -11.78
N LYS A 157 3.59 -49.17 -11.96
CA LYS A 157 4.65 -48.44 -12.66
C LYS A 157 4.20 -48.17 -14.11
N SER A 158 3.56 -47.04 -14.34
CA SER A 158 3.36 -46.53 -15.69
C SER A 158 4.71 -46.11 -16.24
N ASN A 159 5.24 -46.89 -17.20
CA ASN A 159 6.31 -46.47 -18.10
C ASN A 159 5.80 -45.32 -18.96
N ILE A 160 5.78 -44.12 -18.41
CA ILE A 160 5.55 -42.89 -19.17
C ILE A 160 6.91 -42.53 -19.77
N PRO A 161 7.06 -42.52 -21.11
CA PRO A 161 8.31 -42.12 -21.73
C PRO A 161 8.64 -40.67 -21.31
N PRO A 162 9.93 -40.34 -21.07
CA PRO A 162 10.31 -38.99 -20.71
C PRO A 162 9.80 -38.00 -21.78
N PRO A 163 9.24 -36.85 -21.38
CA PRO A 163 8.70 -35.89 -22.33
C PRO A 163 9.78 -35.49 -23.33
N ARG A 164 9.50 -35.67 -24.62
CA ARG A 164 10.37 -35.24 -25.72
C ARG A 164 10.74 -33.77 -25.51
N ALA A 165 12.04 -33.47 -25.59
CA ALA A 165 12.63 -32.15 -25.34
C ALA A 165 11.97 -30.98 -26.10
N GLY A 166 11.23 -31.25 -27.19
CA GLY A 166 10.46 -30.25 -27.92
C GLY A 166 9.27 -29.63 -27.18
N ARG A 167 8.62 -30.32 -26.22
CA ARG A 167 7.42 -29.78 -25.54
C ARG A 167 7.71 -28.65 -24.54
N ARG A 168 8.97 -28.49 -24.11
CA ARG A 168 9.34 -27.43 -23.15
C ARG A 168 9.29 -26.05 -23.79
N LEU A 169 9.68 -25.93 -25.06
CA LEU A 169 9.69 -24.66 -25.79
C LEU A 169 8.27 -24.15 -26.11
N ASP A 170 7.33 -25.06 -26.41
CA ASP A 170 5.95 -24.68 -26.71
C ASP A 170 5.22 -24.09 -25.48
N ILE A 171 5.56 -24.58 -24.28
CA ILE A 171 5.00 -24.09 -23.02
C ILE A 171 5.54 -22.68 -22.71
N GLU A 172 6.85 -22.45 -22.85
CA GLU A 172 7.46 -21.14 -22.63
C GLU A 172 6.94 -20.06 -23.59
N LEU A 173 6.71 -20.38 -24.87
CA LEU A 173 6.13 -19.44 -25.83
C LEU A 173 4.69 -19.05 -25.47
N ALA A 174 3.86 -20.02 -25.04
CA ALA A 174 2.48 -19.76 -24.63
C ALA A 174 2.41 -18.87 -23.38
N HIS A 175 3.31 -19.06 -22.42
CA HIS A 175 3.39 -18.21 -21.22
C HIS A 175 3.81 -16.76 -21.53
N SER A 176 4.74 -16.58 -22.47
CA SER A 176 5.15 -15.24 -22.93
C SER A 176 4.00 -14.49 -23.60
N SER A 177 3.21 -15.18 -24.44
CA SER A 177 2.02 -14.59 -25.08
C SER A 177 0.97 -14.12 -24.05
N HIS A 178 0.69 -14.95 -23.03
CA HIS A 178 -0.28 -14.59 -21.99
C HIS A 178 0.17 -13.42 -21.11
N ALA A 179 1.45 -13.35 -20.74
CA ALA A 179 1.98 -12.22 -19.97
C ALA A 179 1.82 -10.89 -20.73
N ASN A 180 2.15 -10.89 -22.03
CA ASN A 180 1.99 -9.72 -22.89
C ASN A 180 0.52 -9.28 -23.02
N ASN A 181 -0.42 -10.24 -23.12
CA ASN A 181 -1.85 -9.93 -23.15
C ASN A 181 -2.32 -9.28 -21.85
N THR A 182 -1.83 -9.70 -20.68
CA THR A 182 -2.19 -9.05 -19.42
C THR A 182 -1.67 -7.64 -19.27
N ASP A 183 -0.43 -7.38 -19.65
CA ASP A 183 0.15 -6.05 -19.51
C ASP A 183 -0.59 -5.06 -20.41
N ARG A 184 -1.00 -5.52 -21.59
CA ARG A 184 -1.88 -4.76 -22.47
C ARG A 184 -3.25 -4.50 -21.85
N LEU A 185 -3.88 -5.51 -21.22
CA LEU A 185 -5.16 -5.33 -20.52
C LEU A 185 -5.04 -4.29 -19.39
N ILE A 186 -4.01 -4.39 -18.56
CA ILE A 186 -3.75 -3.45 -17.46
C ILE A 186 -3.58 -2.03 -18.02
N THR A 187 -2.76 -1.87 -19.05
CA THR A 187 -2.56 -0.57 -19.72
C THR A 187 -3.87 0.01 -20.23
N GLU A 188 -4.70 -0.80 -20.90
CA GLU A 188 -6.02 -0.36 -21.38
C GLU A 188 -6.95 0.05 -20.21
N PHE A 189 -6.91 -0.66 -19.07
CA PHE A 189 -7.66 -0.27 -17.87
C PHE A 189 -7.19 1.05 -17.27
N GLU A 190 -5.89 1.32 -17.25
CA GLU A 190 -5.32 2.57 -16.74
C GLU A 190 -5.64 3.75 -17.67
N GLU A 191 -5.58 3.56 -18.98
CA GLU A 191 -6.02 4.57 -19.94
C GLU A 191 -7.51 4.90 -19.78
N MET A 192 -8.36 3.88 -19.57
CA MET A 192 -9.78 4.07 -19.29
C MET A 192 -10.00 4.85 -18.00
N LEU A 193 -9.29 4.51 -16.92
CA LEU A 193 -9.35 5.23 -15.64
C LEU A 193 -8.98 6.71 -15.81
N SER A 194 -7.89 6.98 -16.54
CA SER A 194 -7.44 8.34 -16.83
C SER A 194 -8.49 9.14 -17.63
N ALA A 195 -9.12 8.52 -18.63
CA ALA A 195 -10.20 9.13 -19.39
C ALA A 195 -11.45 9.42 -18.54
N LEU A 196 -11.84 8.50 -17.66
CA LEU A 196 -12.96 8.67 -16.74
C LEU A 196 -12.70 9.80 -15.72
N GLN A 197 -11.47 9.87 -15.19
CA GLN A 197 -11.08 10.96 -14.29
C GLN A 197 -11.06 12.32 -15.01
N GLY A 198 -10.59 12.36 -16.26
CA GLY A 198 -10.63 13.57 -17.08
C GLY A 198 -12.05 14.06 -17.34
N THR A 199 -12.99 13.15 -17.63
CA THR A 199 -14.41 13.50 -17.82
C THR A 199 -15.07 13.99 -16.54
N VAL A 200 -14.78 13.37 -15.38
CA VAL A 200 -15.25 13.87 -14.07
C VAL A 200 -14.75 15.29 -13.79
N ARG A 201 -13.51 15.64 -14.16
CA ARG A 201 -12.96 16.99 -14.00
C ARG A 201 -13.60 18.05 -14.91
N LEU A 202 -14.11 17.63 -16.07
CA LEU A 202 -14.73 18.53 -17.05
C LEU A 202 -16.23 18.78 -16.78
N LEU A 203 -16.86 17.97 -15.92
CA LEU A 203 -18.26 18.17 -15.53
C LEU A 203 -18.37 19.46 -14.69
N PRO A 204 -19.25 20.40 -15.08
CA PRO A 204 -19.40 21.66 -14.37
C PRO A 204 -19.86 21.39 -12.93
N THR A 205 -19.14 21.94 -11.96
CA THR A 205 -19.51 21.93 -10.54
C THR A 205 -20.54 22.99 -10.17
N ALA A 206 -21.23 23.57 -11.18
CA ALA A 206 -22.13 24.68 -10.98
C ALA A 206 -23.32 24.28 -10.08
N PRO A 207 -23.63 25.07 -9.04
CA PRO A 207 -24.76 24.79 -8.15
C PRO A 207 -26.07 24.91 -8.91
N GLY A 208 -26.88 23.85 -8.91
CA GLY A 208 -28.20 23.83 -9.57
C GLY A 208 -28.59 22.51 -10.25
N TYR A 209 -27.67 21.56 -10.36
CA TYR A 209 -27.92 20.29 -11.08
C TYR A 209 -27.70 19.08 -10.18
N SER A 210 -28.75 18.65 -9.49
CA SER A 210 -28.77 17.41 -8.69
C SER A 210 -28.42 16.17 -9.52
N ASP A 211 -28.77 16.19 -10.81
CA ASP A 211 -28.59 15.04 -11.71
C ASP A 211 -27.11 14.78 -12.03
N TYR A 212 -26.26 15.81 -12.02
CA TYR A 212 -24.81 15.63 -12.22
C TYR A 212 -24.16 14.95 -11.01
N LEU A 213 -24.63 15.18 -9.79
CA LEU A 213 -24.09 14.49 -8.61
C LEU A 213 -24.34 12.98 -8.66
N ALA A 214 -25.52 12.57 -9.14
CA ALA A 214 -25.83 11.15 -9.36
C ALA A 214 -24.93 10.53 -10.45
N VAL A 215 -24.66 11.27 -11.53
CA VAL A 215 -23.74 10.86 -12.60
C VAL A 215 -22.31 10.74 -12.08
N ILE A 216 -21.81 11.74 -11.35
CA ILE A 216 -20.46 11.74 -10.76
C ILE A 216 -20.31 10.58 -9.76
N SER A 217 -21.31 10.35 -8.91
CA SER A 217 -21.32 9.22 -7.98
C SER A 217 -21.24 7.87 -8.72
N SER A 218 -22.03 7.73 -9.79
CA SER A 218 -22.01 6.53 -10.63
C SER A 218 -20.66 6.32 -11.32
N LEU A 219 -20.06 7.39 -11.86
CA LEU A 219 -18.73 7.37 -12.46
C LEU A 219 -17.65 6.99 -11.44
N ASN A 220 -17.69 7.54 -10.23
CA ASN A 220 -16.75 7.21 -9.17
C ASN A 220 -16.85 5.73 -8.75
N ARG A 221 -18.07 5.17 -8.65
CA ARG A 221 -18.26 3.73 -8.39
C ARG A 221 -17.62 2.87 -9.48
N VAL A 222 -17.79 3.27 -10.74
CA VAL A 222 -17.17 2.59 -11.89
C VAL A 222 -15.64 2.68 -11.81
N ILE A 223 -15.09 3.87 -11.54
CA ILE A 223 -13.64 4.08 -11.37
C ILE A 223 -13.09 3.16 -10.27
N THR A 224 -13.74 3.12 -9.11
CA THR A 224 -13.31 2.27 -7.99
C THR A 224 -13.32 0.79 -8.35
N ALA A 225 -14.43 0.28 -8.91
CA ALA A 225 -14.53 -1.13 -9.30
C ALA A 225 -13.49 -1.51 -10.37
N THR A 226 -13.18 -0.58 -11.26
CA THR A 226 -12.19 -0.78 -12.33
C THR A 226 -10.78 -0.88 -11.78
N ARG A 227 -10.46 -0.03 -10.79
CA ARG A 227 -9.18 -0.08 -10.09
C ARG A 227 -9.02 -1.40 -9.31
N GLU A 228 -10.08 -1.85 -8.65
CA GLU A 228 -10.06 -3.13 -7.93
C GLU A 228 -9.79 -4.32 -8.87
N ILE A 229 -10.44 -4.36 -10.03
CA ILE A 229 -10.21 -5.40 -11.03
C ILE A 229 -8.78 -5.35 -11.59
N ALA A 230 -8.28 -4.16 -11.92
CA ALA A 230 -6.89 -4.00 -12.38
C ALA A 230 -5.88 -4.52 -11.34
N ASN A 231 -6.11 -4.21 -10.05
CA ASN A 231 -5.26 -4.71 -8.96
C ASN A 231 -5.34 -6.24 -8.82
N ARG A 232 -6.54 -6.82 -8.87
CA ARG A 232 -6.70 -8.30 -8.84
C ARG A 232 -6.00 -8.98 -10.02
N ILE A 233 -6.03 -8.39 -11.22
CA ILE A 233 -5.29 -8.92 -12.37
C ILE A 233 -3.78 -8.88 -12.11
N ARG A 234 -3.25 -7.78 -11.55
CA ARG A 234 -1.82 -7.69 -11.18
C ARG A 234 -1.45 -8.74 -10.14
N GLU A 235 -2.20 -8.83 -9.05
CA GLU A 235 -1.94 -9.79 -7.97
C GLU A 235 -1.99 -11.24 -8.47
N THR A 236 -2.98 -11.61 -9.28
CA THR A 236 -3.10 -12.96 -9.85
C THR A 236 -2.00 -13.25 -10.86
N ARG A 237 -1.58 -12.27 -11.66
CA ARG A 237 -0.43 -12.39 -12.57
C ARG A 237 0.86 -12.63 -11.78
N ASP A 238 1.14 -11.80 -10.77
CA ASP A 238 2.38 -11.89 -9.99
C ASP A 238 2.44 -13.21 -9.21
N PHE A 239 1.30 -13.65 -8.67
CA PHE A 239 1.16 -14.99 -8.07
C PHE A 239 1.40 -16.11 -9.09
N HIS A 240 0.87 -15.99 -10.31
CA HIS A 240 1.06 -16.99 -11.36
C HIS A 240 2.51 -17.05 -11.84
N LEU A 241 3.19 -15.90 -11.97
CA LEU A 241 4.61 -15.82 -12.34
C LEU A 241 5.51 -16.41 -11.24
N GLY A 242 5.13 -16.26 -9.97
CA GLY A 242 5.84 -16.90 -8.85
C GLY A 242 5.60 -18.42 -8.74
N ASN A 243 4.41 -18.90 -9.13
CA ASN A 243 3.96 -20.28 -8.93
C ASN A 243 3.52 -20.97 -10.23
N LEU A 244 4.38 -20.94 -11.25
CA LEU A 244 4.10 -21.44 -12.62
C LEU A 244 3.57 -22.88 -12.71
N SER A 245 3.75 -23.71 -11.67
CA SER A 245 3.33 -25.12 -11.67
C SER A 245 1.94 -25.38 -11.05
N SER A 246 1.27 -24.39 -10.44
CA SER A 246 0.02 -24.67 -9.74
C SER A 246 -1.20 -24.51 -10.66
N ALA A 247 -1.98 -25.58 -10.81
CA ALA A 247 -3.25 -25.55 -11.55
C ALA A 247 -4.22 -24.51 -10.95
N SER A 248 -4.16 -24.32 -9.64
CA SER A 248 -4.94 -23.32 -8.90
C SER A 248 -4.61 -21.88 -9.35
N ALA A 249 -3.33 -21.53 -9.56
CA ALA A 249 -2.96 -20.20 -10.07
C ALA A 249 -3.51 -19.95 -11.47
N SER A 250 -3.46 -20.94 -12.35
CA SER A 250 -3.98 -20.83 -13.72
C SER A 250 -5.51 -20.64 -13.74
N GLU A 251 -6.23 -21.36 -12.87
CA GLU A 251 -7.68 -21.22 -12.74
C GLU A 251 -8.08 -19.85 -12.18
N ALA A 252 -7.42 -19.40 -11.10
CA ALA A 252 -7.65 -18.07 -10.52
C ALA A 252 -7.40 -16.95 -11.53
N TYR A 253 -6.34 -17.08 -12.34
CA TYR A 253 -6.01 -16.14 -13.39
C TYR A 253 -7.07 -16.09 -14.51
N ARG A 254 -7.54 -17.24 -14.98
CA ARG A 254 -8.63 -17.31 -15.97
C ARG A 254 -9.93 -16.69 -15.44
N ALA A 255 -10.24 -16.93 -14.16
CA ALA A 255 -11.39 -16.31 -13.50
C ALA A 255 -11.26 -14.78 -13.48
N ALA A 256 -10.08 -14.25 -13.12
CA ALA A 256 -9.82 -12.80 -13.12
C ALA A 256 -9.98 -12.16 -14.51
N ILE A 257 -9.50 -12.82 -15.57
CA ILE A 257 -9.68 -12.34 -16.96
C ILE A 257 -11.15 -12.35 -17.36
N SER A 258 -11.88 -13.41 -17.01
CA SER A 258 -13.32 -13.52 -17.28
C SER A 258 -14.10 -12.38 -16.60
N ASP A 259 -13.82 -12.15 -15.32
CA ASP A 259 -14.43 -11.06 -14.54
C ASP A 259 -14.15 -9.70 -15.15
N ALA A 260 -12.89 -9.45 -15.57
CA ALA A 260 -12.50 -8.24 -16.26
C ALA A 260 -13.29 -8.03 -17.56
N GLY A 261 -13.52 -9.10 -18.33
CA GLY A 261 -14.36 -9.10 -19.51
C GLY A 261 -15.81 -8.72 -19.21
N THR A 262 -16.41 -9.26 -18.15
CA THR A 262 -17.79 -8.91 -17.75
C THR A 262 -17.91 -7.47 -17.28
N HIS A 263 -16.95 -6.99 -16.49
CA HIS A 263 -16.93 -5.61 -15.99
C HIS A 263 -16.80 -4.60 -17.13
N ARG A 264 -15.97 -4.91 -18.12
CA ARG A 264 -15.84 -4.10 -19.34
C ARG A 264 -17.19 -3.92 -20.04
N VAL A 265 -17.98 -4.99 -20.21
CA VAL A 265 -19.30 -4.91 -20.84
C VAL A 265 -20.25 -4.04 -20.01
N LYS A 266 -20.24 -4.18 -18.68
CA LYS A 266 -21.04 -3.33 -17.79
C LYS A 266 -20.66 -1.86 -17.93
N MET A 267 -19.37 -1.56 -17.95
CA MET A 267 -18.85 -0.21 -18.12
C MET A 267 -19.25 0.40 -19.46
N GLN A 268 -19.14 -0.36 -20.56
CA GLN A 268 -19.57 0.11 -21.88
C GLN A 268 -21.06 0.46 -21.90
N ARG A 269 -21.91 -0.31 -21.22
CA ARG A 269 -23.34 0.02 -21.09
C ARG A 269 -23.54 1.32 -20.31
N LEU A 270 -22.82 1.51 -19.20
CA LEU A 270 -22.90 2.74 -18.40
C LEU A 270 -22.44 3.96 -19.18
N ILE A 271 -21.32 3.86 -19.91
CA ILE A 271 -20.84 4.96 -20.74
C ILE A 271 -21.85 5.32 -21.83
N ARG A 272 -22.47 4.32 -22.48
CA ARG A 272 -23.49 4.56 -23.50
C ARG A 272 -24.74 5.22 -22.92
N ASP A 273 -25.17 4.80 -21.72
CA ASP A 273 -26.29 5.42 -21.00
C ASP A 273 -25.97 6.85 -20.54
N LEU A 274 -24.73 7.14 -20.16
CA LEU A 274 -24.29 8.50 -19.86
C LEU A 274 -24.25 9.36 -21.13
N GLN A 275 -23.78 8.82 -22.25
CA GLN A 275 -23.79 9.53 -23.54
C GLN A 275 -25.21 9.89 -23.98
N SER A 276 -26.18 8.97 -23.83
CA SER A 276 -27.57 9.25 -24.19
C SER A 276 -28.21 10.30 -23.28
N LYS A 277 -27.91 10.28 -21.98
CA LYS A 277 -28.44 11.25 -21.01
C LYS A 277 -27.83 12.65 -21.14
N LEU A 278 -26.54 12.73 -21.45
CA LEU A 278 -25.82 14.01 -21.51
C LEU A 278 -25.99 14.73 -22.85
N GLY A 279 -26.51 14.08 -23.89
CA GLY A 279 -26.77 14.71 -25.19
C GLY A 279 -25.51 15.11 -25.98
N PHE A 280 -24.31 14.92 -25.43
CA PHE A 280 -23.04 15.15 -26.09
C PHE A 280 -22.34 13.84 -26.37
N PRO A 281 -21.81 13.62 -27.60
CA PRO A 281 -20.94 12.50 -27.85
C PRO A 281 -19.70 12.72 -26.98
N ILE A 282 -19.46 11.82 -26.02
CA ILE A 282 -18.17 11.76 -25.35
C ILE A 282 -17.18 11.32 -26.44
N LYS A 283 -16.63 12.30 -27.19
CA LYS A 283 -15.56 12.12 -28.18
C LYS A 283 -14.30 11.78 -27.42
N THR A 284 -14.23 10.56 -26.92
CA THR A 284 -13.05 10.04 -26.23
C THR A 284 -12.41 8.97 -27.06
N ARG A 285 -11.08 8.91 -26.96
CA ARG A 285 -10.16 7.84 -27.41
C ARG A 285 -10.63 6.40 -27.10
N TYR A 286 -11.72 6.25 -26.35
CA TYR A 286 -12.48 5.04 -26.08
C TYR A 286 -12.87 4.22 -27.32
N SER A 287 -13.25 4.83 -28.45
CA SER A 287 -13.62 4.04 -29.65
C SER A 287 -12.43 3.28 -30.24
N ALA A 288 -11.23 3.85 -30.17
CA ALA A 288 -9.99 3.20 -30.57
C ALA A 288 -9.63 2.04 -29.62
N LEU A 289 -9.79 2.24 -28.31
CA LEU A 289 -9.64 1.21 -27.27
C LEU A 289 -10.69 0.08 -27.37
N LEU A 290 -11.89 0.38 -27.86
CA LEU A 290 -12.88 -0.67 -28.14
C LEU A 290 -12.40 -1.59 -29.27
N THR A 291 -11.75 -1.02 -30.29
CA THR A 291 -11.30 -1.73 -31.49
C THR A 291 -10.06 -2.59 -31.23
N SER A 292 -9.15 -2.15 -30.35
CA SER A 292 -7.94 -2.89 -29.98
C SER A 292 -8.25 -4.22 -29.27
N PHE A 293 -9.31 -4.26 -28.48
CA PHE A 293 -9.67 -5.41 -27.64
C PHE A 293 -10.45 -6.50 -28.39
N THR A 294 -11.26 -6.14 -29.38
CA THR A 294 -11.96 -7.16 -30.22
C THR A 294 -10.94 -8.05 -30.93
N ARG A 295 -9.74 -7.51 -31.21
CA ARG A 295 -8.61 -8.24 -31.77
C ARG A 295 -7.94 -9.18 -30.74
N LEU A 296 -7.89 -8.81 -29.46
CA LEU A 296 -7.36 -9.66 -28.38
C LEU A 296 -8.23 -10.91 -28.13
N ARG A 297 -9.57 -10.75 -28.10
CA ARG A 297 -10.50 -11.89 -27.92
C ARG A 297 -10.42 -12.91 -29.08
N LEU A 298 -10.05 -12.47 -30.28
CA LEU A 298 -9.84 -13.35 -31.43
C LEU A 298 -8.47 -14.07 -31.38
N ALA A 299 -7.51 -13.54 -30.62
CA ALA A 299 -6.20 -14.16 -30.45
C ALA A 299 -6.22 -15.27 -29.38
N ASP A 300 -7.03 -15.16 -28.33
CA ASP A 300 -7.17 -16.19 -27.28
C ASP A 300 -8.05 -17.39 -27.69
N ASN A 301 -8.85 -17.25 -28.75
CA ASN A 301 -9.70 -18.32 -29.30
C ASN A 301 -9.03 -19.15 -30.42
N ARG A 302 -7.73 -18.92 -30.69
CA ARG A 302 -6.92 -19.66 -31.65
C ARG A 302 -5.82 -20.42 -30.92
#